data_AF-A0A1G0SLY6-F1
#
_entry.id   AF-A0A1G0SLY6-F1
#
_cell.length_a   1.000
_cell.length_b   1.000
_cell.length_c   1.000
_cell.angle_alpha   90.00
_cell.angle_beta   90.00
_cell.angle_gamma   90.00
#
_symmetry.space_group_name_H-M   'P 1'
#
loop_
_entity.id
_entity.type
_entity.pdbx_description
1 polymer ?
#
loop_
_entity_poly.entity_id
_entity_poly.type
_entity_poly.pdbx_seq_one_letter_code
_entity_poly.pdbx_strand_id
1 'polypeptide(L)'
;MYTSHVGTFGPSKRFHVHALILIAMMLSLSCAERENPEARSSVAGKDTVESDVGRNGNPRPLPGKPVDEMIKAERAAYIAQLKKAGYFDCCINPSCTMCLFDEKESCSCRESVQADDPVCGECYKGWRKGNGNVAGIVVSDIRRK
;
A
#
# COMPACT_ATOMS: atom_id res chain seq x y z
N MET A 1 10.27 61.75 4.14
CA MET A 1 9.85 61.96 2.74
C MET A 1 9.61 60.59 2.13
N TYR A 2 8.34 60.24 1.90
CA TYR A 2 7.89 58.95 1.36
C TYR A 2 7.62 59.14 -0.13
N THR A 3 8.21 58.32 -1.00
CA THR A 3 7.86 58.25 -2.41
C THR A 3 7.28 56.87 -2.71
N SER A 4 5.95 56.82 -2.83
CA SER A 4 5.20 55.63 -3.24
C SER A 4 5.14 55.55 -4.76
N HIS A 5 5.65 54.46 -5.35
CA HIS A 5 5.41 54.11 -6.75
C HIS A 5 4.22 53.12 -6.82
N VAL A 6 3.13 53.56 -7.43
CA VAL A 6 2.00 52.72 -7.85
C VAL A 6 2.25 52.22 -9.27
N GLY A 7 2.46 50.91 -9.41
CA GLY A 7 2.54 50.21 -10.70
C GLY A 7 1.16 49.75 -11.16
N THR A 8 0.79 50.13 -12.38
CA THR A 8 -0.45 49.73 -13.04
C THR A 8 -0.30 48.34 -13.69
N PHE A 9 -1.11 47.37 -13.26
CA PHE A 9 -1.19 46.03 -13.85
C PHE A 9 -2.20 46.05 -15.01
N GLY A 10 -1.72 45.87 -16.24
CA GLY A 10 -2.54 45.70 -17.44
C GLY A 10 -3.03 44.24 -17.60
N PRO A 11 -4.24 44.01 -18.16
CA PRO A 11 -4.79 42.67 -18.30
C PRO A 11 -4.06 41.87 -19.40
N SER A 12 -3.40 40.78 -18.98
CA SER A 12 -2.68 39.86 -19.88
C SER A 12 -3.64 38.88 -20.57
N LYS A 13 -3.68 38.92 -21.90
CA LYS A 13 -4.50 38.08 -22.80
C LYS A 13 -4.20 36.56 -22.75
N ARG A 14 -3.35 36.10 -21.82
CA ARG A 14 -2.89 34.69 -21.73
C ARG A 14 -3.85 33.76 -20.99
N PHE A 15 -4.82 34.28 -20.24
CA PHE A 15 -5.72 33.44 -19.44
C PHE A 15 -6.85 32.76 -20.24
N HIS A 16 -7.19 33.27 -21.43
CA HIS A 16 -8.30 32.69 -22.22
C HIS A 16 -7.95 31.38 -22.90
N VAL A 17 -6.68 31.14 -23.24
CA VAL A 17 -6.28 29.92 -23.97
C VAL A 17 -6.26 28.69 -23.06
N HIS A 18 -5.85 28.86 -21.79
CA HIS A 18 -5.83 27.76 -20.82
C HIS A 18 -7.24 27.33 -20.39
N ALA A 19 -8.19 28.26 -20.31
CA ALA A 19 -9.58 27.93 -19.95
C ALA A 19 -10.27 27.07 -21.02
N LEU A 20 -9.98 27.30 -22.31
CA LEU A 20 -10.57 26.51 -23.40
C LEU A 20 -10.01 25.08 -23.49
N ILE A 21 -8.73 24.87 -23.13
CA ILE A 21 -8.09 23.55 -23.15
C ILE A 21 -8.67 22.63 -22.06
N LEU A 22 -8.99 23.17 -20.88
CA LEU A 22 -9.57 22.39 -19.78
C LEU A 22 -11.02 21.97 -20.04
N ILE A 23 -11.81 22.79 -20.74
CA ILE A 23 -13.19 22.46 -21.10
C ILE A 23 -13.25 21.31 -22.12
N ALA A 24 -12.30 21.25 -23.07
CA ALA A 24 -12.25 20.19 -24.07
C ALA A 24 -11.90 18.79 -23.48
N MET A 25 -11.10 18.73 -22.41
CA MET A 25 -10.74 17.45 -21.79
C MET A 25 -11.90 16.82 -21.00
N MET A 26 -12.79 17.63 -20.41
CA MET A 26 -13.91 17.12 -19.61
C MET A 26 -15.07 16.53 -20.45
N LEU A 27 -15.16 16.86 -21.73
CA LEU A 27 -16.19 16.34 -22.65
C LEU A 27 -15.84 14.97 -23.26
N SER A 28 -14.63 14.46 -23.01
CA SER A 28 -14.17 13.17 -23.57
C SER A 28 -14.40 11.97 -22.64
N LEU A 29 -14.93 12.18 -21.43
CA LEU A 29 -15.10 11.12 -20.41
C LEU A 29 -16.51 10.50 -20.35
N SER A 30 -17.45 10.93 -21.20
CA SER A 30 -18.87 10.55 -21.07
C SER A 30 -19.37 9.45 -22.01
N CYS A 31 -18.51 8.71 -22.71
CA CYS A 31 -18.94 7.71 -23.71
C CYS A 31 -18.50 6.26 -23.46
N ALA A 32 -18.12 5.89 -22.23
CA ALA A 32 -17.71 4.52 -21.93
C ALA A 32 -18.49 3.89 -20.76
N GLU A 33 -19.81 4.01 -20.74
CA GLU A 33 -20.67 3.17 -19.90
C GLU A 33 -21.23 2.03 -20.76
N ARG A 34 -20.39 1.01 -20.97
CA ARG A 34 -20.73 -0.19 -21.73
C ARG A 34 -21.47 -1.16 -20.81
N GLU A 35 -22.78 -1.17 -20.94
CA GLU A 35 -23.71 -2.29 -20.72
C GLU A 35 -23.04 -3.65 -20.45
N ASN A 36 -23.11 -4.11 -19.20
CA ASN A 36 -22.77 -5.47 -18.78
C ASN A 36 -24.08 -6.30 -18.68
N PRO A 37 -24.40 -7.15 -19.67
CA PRO A 37 -25.60 -7.98 -19.61
C PRO A 37 -25.43 -9.10 -18.58
N GLU A 38 -26.46 -9.26 -17.75
CA GLU A 38 -26.65 -10.34 -16.80
C GLU A 38 -26.46 -11.72 -17.46
N ALA A 39 -25.26 -12.29 -17.33
CA ALA A 39 -25.03 -13.70 -17.60
C ALA A 39 -25.53 -14.53 -16.42
N ARG A 40 -26.86 -14.66 -16.30
CA ARG A 40 -27.49 -15.78 -15.58
C ARG A 40 -27.43 -16.99 -16.49
N SER A 41 -26.37 -17.80 -16.35
CA SER A 41 -26.39 -19.18 -16.82
C SER A 41 -26.29 -20.11 -15.61
N SER A 42 -27.45 -20.65 -15.25
CA SER A 42 -27.59 -21.77 -14.33
C SER A 42 -26.94 -23.01 -14.93
N VAL A 43 -25.83 -23.45 -14.37
CA VAL A 43 -25.35 -24.81 -14.56
C VAL A 43 -25.49 -25.53 -13.23
N ALA A 44 -26.50 -26.39 -13.17
CA ALA A 44 -26.65 -27.41 -12.17
C ALA A 44 -25.52 -28.42 -12.33
N GLY A 45 -24.43 -28.21 -11.59
CA GLY A 45 -23.38 -29.21 -11.37
C GLY A 45 -23.58 -29.82 -9.98
N LYS A 46 -24.26 -30.97 -9.94
CA LYS A 46 -24.11 -31.93 -8.84
C LYS A 46 -22.68 -32.43 -8.91
N ASP A 47 -21.88 -32.11 -7.89
CA ASP A 47 -20.80 -32.94 -7.36
C ASP A 47 -20.46 -32.35 -5.98
N THR A 48 -21.17 -32.85 -4.97
CA THR A 48 -20.91 -32.56 -3.56
C THR A 48 -19.57 -33.16 -3.17
N VAL A 49 -18.49 -32.38 -3.32
CA VAL A 49 -17.41 -32.45 -2.35
C VAL A 49 -17.83 -31.51 -1.23
N GLU A 50 -18.14 -32.11 -0.09
CA GLU A 50 -18.51 -31.47 1.17
C GLU A 50 -17.46 -30.40 1.50
N SER A 51 -17.78 -29.16 1.16
CA SER A 51 -16.97 -28.00 1.48
C SER A 51 -17.31 -27.64 2.91
N ASP A 52 -16.43 -28.03 3.84
CA ASP A 52 -16.50 -27.77 5.28
C ASP A 52 -16.35 -26.27 5.61
N VAL A 53 -17.16 -25.42 4.99
CA VAL A 53 -17.29 -24.01 5.35
C VAL A 53 -17.74 -23.96 6.81
N GLY A 54 -16.85 -23.47 7.68
CA GLY A 54 -17.16 -23.21 9.07
C GLY A 54 -18.38 -22.30 9.17
N ARG A 55 -19.25 -22.55 10.15
CA ARG A 55 -20.50 -21.82 10.43
C ARG A 55 -20.30 -20.30 10.65
N ASN A 56 -19.07 -19.80 10.69
CA ASN A 56 -18.69 -18.41 10.93
C ASN A 56 -17.94 -17.75 9.75
N GLY A 57 -17.87 -18.38 8.57
CA GLY A 57 -17.17 -17.83 7.41
C GLY A 57 -15.65 -17.83 7.52
N ASN A 58 -15.08 -18.36 8.61
CA ASN A 58 -13.64 -18.56 8.69
C ASN A 58 -13.23 -19.83 7.94
N PRO A 59 -12.19 -19.77 7.08
CA PRO A 59 -11.58 -20.96 6.51
C PRO A 59 -11.18 -21.91 7.64
N ARG A 60 -11.68 -23.15 7.62
CA ARG A 60 -11.10 -24.20 8.47
C ARG A 60 -9.72 -24.53 7.91
N PRO A 61 -8.69 -24.63 8.77
CA PRO A 61 -7.38 -25.05 8.31
C PRO A 61 -7.47 -26.42 7.62
N LEU A 62 -6.88 -26.54 6.43
CA LEU A 62 -6.85 -27.79 5.68
C LEU A 62 -6.06 -28.86 6.46
N PRO A 63 -6.52 -30.12 6.49
CA PRO A 63 -5.80 -31.19 7.17
C PRO A 63 -4.45 -31.46 6.49
N GLY A 64 -3.38 -31.54 7.29
CA GLY A 64 -2.06 -32.02 6.84
C GLY A 64 -0.96 -30.97 6.65
N LYS A 65 -1.24 -29.67 6.83
CA LYS A 65 -0.19 -28.65 7.01
C LYS A 65 -0.42 -27.91 8.33
N PRO A 66 0.63 -27.68 9.15
CA PRO A 66 0.49 -26.86 10.34
C PRO A 66 0.01 -25.47 9.92
N VAL A 67 -1.08 -25.01 10.54
CA VAL A 67 -1.77 -23.75 10.24
C VAL A 67 -0.79 -22.57 10.16
N ASP A 68 0.23 -22.60 11.00
CA ASP A 68 1.30 -21.60 11.07
C ASP A 68 2.06 -21.43 9.76
N GLU A 69 2.33 -22.53 9.04
CA GLU A 69 3.06 -22.47 7.76
C GLU A 69 2.19 -21.86 6.66
N MET A 70 0.87 -22.10 6.70
CA MET A 70 -0.06 -21.44 5.78
C MET A 70 -0.13 -19.93 6.04
N ILE A 71 -0.27 -19.53 7.31
CA ILE A 71 -0.30 -18.11 7.71
C ILE A 71 1.01 -17.41 7.32
N LYS A 72 2.16 -18.05 7.52
CA LYS A 72 3.46 -17.50 7.10
C LYS A 72 3.55 -17.33 5.59
N ALA A 73 3.11 -18.32 4.82
CA ALA A 73 3.16 -18.29 3.36
C ALA A 73 2.24 -17.21 2.79
N GLU A 74 1.00 -17.12 3.28
CA GLU A 74 0.03 -16.11 2.86
C GLU A 74 0.52 -14.69 3.19
N ARG A 75 1.06 -14.50 4.39
CA ARG A 75 1.70 -13.25 4.80
C ARG A 75 2.85 -12.87 3.88
N ALA A 76 3.75 -13.81 3.58
CA ALA A 76 4.89 -13.55 2.71
C ALA A 76 4.44 -13.19 1.28
N ALA A 77 3.40 -13.85 0.77
CA ALA A 77 2.81 -13.54 -0.53
C ALA A 77 2.21 -12.12 -0.56
N TYR A 78 1.47 -11.73 0.48
CA TYR A 78 0.91 -10.38 0.58
C TYR A 78 2.01 -9.30 0.67
N ILE A 79 3.05 -9.52 1.46
CA ILE A 79 4.23 -8.63 1.53
C ILE A 79 4.90 -8.51 0.15
N ALA A 80 5.03 -9.61 -0.60
CA ALA A 80 5.62 -9.59 -1.93
C ALA A 80 4.78 -8.75 -2.91
N GLN A 81 3.45 -8.81 -2.81
CA GLN A 81 2.54 -7.97 -3.60
C GLN A 81 2.73 -6.48 -3.26
N LEU A 82 2.75 -6.14 -1.97
CA LEU A 82 2.96 -4.75 -1.54
C LEU A 82 4.35 -4.22 -1.94
N LYS A 83 5.40 -5.05 -1.87
CA LYS A 83 6.74 -4.73 -2.39
C LYS A 83 6.71 -4.43 -3.88
N LYS A 84 6.04 -5.27 -4.67
CA LYS A 84 5.91 -5.08 -6.13
C LYS A 84 5.16 -3.80 -6.48
N ALA A 85 4.19 -3.42 -5.67
CA ALA A 85 3.43 -2.19 -5.81
C ALA A 85 4.18 -0.94 -5.31
N GLY A 86 5.36 -1.10 -4.69
CA GLY A 86 6.17 -0.01 -4.16
C GLY A 86 5.71 0.55 -2.81
N TYR A 87 4.70 -0.06 -2.19
CA TYR A 87 4.14 0.40 -0.91
C TYR A 87 4.89 -0.16 0.32
N PHE A 88 5.81 -1.10 0.12
CA PHE A 88 6.43 -1.82 1.22
C PHE A 88 7.91 -2.07 1.02
N ASP A 89 8.75 -1.38 1.79
CA ASP A 89 10.21 -1.63 1.85
C ASP A 89 10.69 -1.73 3.31
N CYS A 90 10.54 -2.91 3.91
CA CYS A 90 10.85 -3.11 5.34
C CYS A 90 12.35 -2.96 5.64
N CYS A 91 12.70 -2.27 6.73
CA CYS A 91 14.08 -2.10 7.20
C CYS A 91 14.72 -3.39 7.76
N ILE A 92 13.95 -4.46 7.95
CA ILE A 92 14.44 -5.78 8.39
C ILE A 92 13.99 -6.91 7.45
N ASN A 93 14.73 -8.01 7.44
CA ASN A 93 14.44 -9.23 6.67
C ASN A 93 14.58 -10.50 7.56
N PRO A 94 13.53 -11.33 7.73
CA PRO A 94 12.18 -11.19 7.19
C PRO A 94 11.45 -9.96 7.73
N SER A 95 10.52 -9.45 6.93
CA SER A 95 9.73 -8.26 7.26
C SER A 95 8.86 -8.47 8.51
N CYS A 96 8.69 -7.42 9.32
CA CYS A 96 7.93 -7.49 10.56
C CYS A 96 6.42 -7.67 10.33
N THR A 97 5.71 -8.12 11.35
CA THR A 97 4.26 -8.36 11.29
C THR A 97 3.47 -7.08 11.46
N MET A 98 3.97 -6.13 12.26
CA MET A 98 3.30 -4.85 12.52
C MET A 98 3.08 -4.02 11.26
N CYS A 99 4.04 -4.00 10.33
CA CYS A 99 3.92 -3.19 9.12
C CYS A 99 2.79 -3.65 8.17
N LEU A 100 2.19 -4.83 8.41
CA LEU A 100 1.00 -5.28 7.68
C LEU A 100 -0.32 -4.85 8.32
N PHE A 101 -0.32 -4.49 9.60
CA PHE A 101 -1.52 -4.17 10.36
C PHE A 101 -1.66 -2.69 10.66
N ASP A 102 -0.60 -1.89 10.51
CA ASP A 102 -0.69 -0.44 10.69
C ASP A 102 -1.56 0.20 9.60
N GLU A 103 -2.45 1.09 10.05
CA GLU A 103 -3.59 1.70 9.33
C GLU A 103 -3.24 2.48 8.04
N LYS A 104 -1.95 2.59 7.70
CA LYS A 104 -1.48 3.37 6.55
C LYS A 104 -1.03 2.54 5.37
N GLU A 105 -1.11 1.20 5.45
CA GLU A 105 -0.59 0.27 4.43
C GLU A 105 0.89 0.54 4.07
N SER A 106 1.60 1.32 4.89
CA SER A 106 2.92 1.87 4.61
C SER A 106 3.76 1.85 5.89
N CYS A 107 4.93 1.23 5.77
CA CYS A 107 5.87 1.01 6.86
C CYS A 107 6.92 2.12 6.87
N SER A 108 6.84 3.09 7.77
CA SER A 108 7.77 4.24 7.78
C SER A 108 9.15 3.96 8.43
N CYS A 109 9.39 2.71 8.85
CA CYS A 109 10.59 2.38 9.64
C CYS A 109 11.87 2.46 8.80
N ARG A 110 11.80 2.26 7.48
CA ARG A 110 12.99 2.37 6.65
C ARG A 110 13.44 3.81 6.50
N GLU A 111 12.51 4.71 6.21
CA GLU A 111 12.79 6.14 6.15
C GLU A 111 13.28 6.63 7.51
N SER A 112 12.69 6.15 8.61
CA SER A 112 13.14 6.49 9.96
C SER A 112 14.60 6.08 10.17
N VAL A 113 14.97 4.85 9.82
CA VAL A 113 16.35 4.35 9.97
C VAL A 113 17.34 5.16 9.11
N GLN A 114 16.97 5.54 7.89
CA GLN A 114 17.79 6.40 7.04
C GLN A 114 17.93 7.84 7.57
N ALA A 115 16.95 8.29 8.35
CA ALA A 115 16.93 9.61 8.99
C ALA A 115 17.53 9.61 10.41
N ASP A 116 18.11 8.50 10.87
CA ASP A 116 18.55 8.31 12.28
C ASP A 116 17.40 8.43 13.30
N ASP A 117 16.15 8.20 12.88
CA ASP A 117 14.96 8.23 13.72
C ASP A 117 14.61 6.85 14.31
N PRO A 118 13.90 6.80 15.47
CA PRO A 118 13.56 5.56 16.13
C PRO A 118 12.55 4.71 15.35
N VAL A 119 12.67 3.38 15.46
CA VAL A 119 11.78 2.40 14.81
C VAL A 119 10.79 1.77 15.78
N CYS A 120 9.76 1.11 15.25
CA CYS A 120 8.80 0.35 16.05
C CYS A 120 9.47 -0.84 16.79
N GLY A 121 8.76 -1.38 17.79
CA GLY A 121 9.28 -2.44 18.65
C GLY A 121 9.68 -3.73 17.92
N GLU A 122 9.00 -4.10 16.84
CA GLU A 122 9.36 -5.30 16.06
C GLU A 122 10.60 -5.08 15.20
N CYS A 123 10.70 -3.93 14.53
CA CYS A 123 11.89 -3.55 13.78
C CYS A 123 13.11 -3.46 14.70
N TYR A 124 12.97 -2.85 15.87
CA TYR A 124 14.05 -2.81 16.87
C TYR A 124 14.52 -4.22 17.25
N LYS A 125 13.60 -5.12 17.60
CA LYS A 125 13.93 -6.53 17.91
C LYS A 125 14.59 -7.25 16.72
N GLY A 126 14.15 -6.97 15.49
CA GLY A 126 14.74 -7.53 14.26
C GLY A 126 16.19 -7.10 14.08
N TRP A 127 16.47 -5.81 14.22
CA TRP A 127 17.83 -5.28 14.18
C TRP A 127 18.73 -5.90 15.25
N ARG A 128 18.23 -6.04 16.49
CA ARG A 128 18.95 -6.72 17.58
C ARG A 128 19.26 -8.20 17.31
N LYS A 129 18.56 -8.83 16.37
CA LYS A 129 18.78 -10.20 15.92
C LYS A 129 19.69 -10.31 14.69
N GLY A 130 20.18 -9.18 14.15
CA GLY A 130 20.98 -9.17 12.92
C GLY A 130 20.15 -9.20 11.64
N ASN A 131 18.84 -8.95 11.72
CA ASN A 131 17.95 -8.98 10.55
C ASN A 131 17.88 -7.64 9.82
N GLY A 132 18.78 -6.68 10.11
CA GLY A 132 18.80 -5.38 9.45
C GLY A 132 19.04 -5.51 7.95
N ASN A 133 18.31 -4.73 7.14
CA ASN A 133 18.35 -4.79 5.68
C ASN A 133 18.49 -3.38 5.05
N VAL A 134 19.21 -2.49 5.73
CA VAL A 134 19.53 -1.14 5.23
C VAL A 134 21.04 -1.00 5.17
N ALA A 135 21.56 -0.68 3.99
CA ALA A 135 23.00 -0.61 3.76
C ALA A 135 23.64 0.52 4.57
N GLY A 136 24.81 0.24 5.15
CA GLY A 136 25.61 1.23 5.89
C GLY A 136 25.12 1.53 7.30
N ILE A 137 24.06 0.86 7.78
CA ILE A 137 23.51 1.09 9.12
C ILE A 137 23.75 -0.14 9.99
N VAL A 138 24.25 0.08 11.20
CA VAL A 138 24.56 -0.99 12.15
C VAL A 138 23.56 -0.98 13.31
N VAL A 139 23.49 -2.11 14.02
CA VAL A 139 22.54 -2.30 15.12
C VAL A 139 22.68 -1.26 16.25
N SER A 140 23.86 -0.65 16.43
CA SER A 140 24.09 0.40 17.44
C SER A 140 23.37 1.70 17.13
N ASP A 141 23.03 1.95 15.87
CA ASP A 141 22.39 3.20 15.41
C ASP A 141 20.87 3.14 15.62
N ILE A 142 20.33 1.93 15.86
CA ILE A 142 18.89 1.70 15.89
C ILE A 142 18.34 1.96 17.29
N ARG A 143 17.38 2.89 17.37
CA ARG A 143 16.64 3.24 18.58
C ARG A 143 15.19 2.78 18.50
N ARG A 144 14.57 2.52 19.66
CA ARG A 144 13.16 2.11 19.74
C ARG A 144 12.28 3.32 20.02
N LYS A 145 11.15 3.42 19.30
CA LYS A 145 10.07 4.39 19.55
C LYS A 145 9.18 3.97 20.72
#